data_AF-A0A5N6U370-F1
#
_entry.id   AF-A0A5N6U370-F1
#
_cell.length_a   1.000
_cell.length_b   1.000
_cell.length_c   1.000
_cell.angle_alpha   90.00
_cell.angle_beta   90.00
_cell.angle_gamma   90.00
#
_symmetry.space_group_name_H-M   'P 1'
#
loop_
_entity.id
_entity.type
_entity.pdbx_description
1 polymer ?
#
loop_
_entity_poly.entity_id
_entity_poly.type
_entity_poly.pdbx_seq_one_letter_code
_entity_poly.pdbx_strand_id
1 'polypeptide(L)'
;MVGNVELEDAKLEHMDDLRSIPLWRARDTPERSLYRMYEAMISGVYEALGPETEYFWYQRKWSLQNISDPHDSDPVRYAILACLVEELVMAFNWRLSLGLRRDRHHQIRESEKDPHIPFTPLTRPPWTTCVRPVSREDLDRFPPEYVSVVGELVLERDGSNKTFARRNIITNVGWLYTI
;
A
#
# COMPACT_ATOMS: atom_id res chain seq x y z
N MET A 1 -9.25 -2.58 -18.81
CA MET A 1 -8.42 -3.25 -17.79
C MET A 1 -6.98 -2.96 -18.16
N VAL A 2 -6.10 -2.38 -17.31
CA VAL A 2 -4.65 -2.48 -17.60
C VAL A 2 -4.20 -3.94 -17.51
N GLY A 3 -5.05 -4.80 -16.93
CA GLY A 3 -5.65 -5.85 -17.76
C GLY A 3 -4.97 -7.17 -17.71
N ASN A 4 -4.52 -7.57 -16.52
CA ASN A 4 -3.95 -8.88 -16.36
C ASN A 4 -4.30 -9.48 -15.00
N VAL A 5 -5.60 -9.48 -14.68
CA VAL A 5 -6.13 -10.12 -13.47
C VAL A 5 -5.69 -11.58 -13.45
N GLU A 6 -5.75 -12.28 -14.58
CA GLU A 6 -5.33 -13.67 -14.67
C GLU A 6 -3.84 -13.87 -14.34
N LEU A 7 -2.97 -12.95 -14.76
CA LEU A 7 -1.55 -13.00 -14.39
C LEU A 7 -1.34 -12.68 -12.92
N GLU A 8 -2.06 -11.70 -12.39
CA GLU A 8 -1.98 -11.35 -10.97
C GLU A 8 -2.45 -12.52 -10.11
N ASP A 9 -3.59 -13.10 -10.43
CA ASP A 9 -4.12 -14.29 -9.77
C ASP A 9 -3.12 -15.45 -9.83
N ALA A 10 -2.52 -15.72 -11.00
CA ALA A 10 -1.51 -16.76 -11.14
C ALA A 10 -0.23 -16.47 -10.33
N LYS A 11 0.19 -15.20 -10.20
CA LYS A 11 1.32 -14.81 -9.34
C LYS A 11 0.96 -14.98 -7.86
N LEU A 12 -0.27 -14.70 -7.49
CA LEU A 12 -0.75 -14.72 -6.11
C LEU A 12 -1.17 -16.11 -5.63
N GLU A 13 -1.50 -17.04 -6.53
CA GLU A 13 -2.00 -18.40 -6.25
C GLU A 13 -1.16 -19.12 -5.18
N HIS A 14 0.16 -18.98 -5.24
CA HIS A 14 1.09 -19.64 -4.31
C HIS A 14 1.77 -18.69 -3.33
N MET A 15 1.30 -17.45 -3.20
CA MET A 15 1.97 -16.47 -2.33
C MET A 15 1.94 -16.87 -0.86
N ASP A 16 0.86 -17.48 -0.38
CA ASP A 16 0.79 -17.95 1.00
C ASP A 16 1.71 -19.16 1.24
N ASP A 17 1.88 -20.02 0.25
CA ASP A 17 2.87 -21.10 0.27
C ASP A 17 4.30 -20.53 0.34
N LEU A 18 4.62 -19.56 -0.52
CA LEU A 18 5.92 -18.89 -0.51
C LEU A 18 6.20 -18.18 0.81
N ARG A 19 5.22 -17.48 1.37
CA ARG A 19 5.31 -16.84 2.68
C ARG A 19 5.56 -17.87 3.77
N SER A 20 5.08 -19.10 3.63
CA SER A 20 5.31 -20.20 4.58
C SER A 20 6.73 -20.78 4.53
N ILE A 21 7.48 -20.54 3.45
CA ILE A 21 8.88 -20.96 3.31
C ILE A 21 9.80 -19.99 4.07
N PRO A 22 10.52 -20.43 5.12
CA PRO A 22 11.34 -19.54 5.95
C PRO A 22 12.44 -18.80 5.16
N LEU A 23 13.06 -19.48 4.19
CA LEU A 23 14.14 -18.91 3.38
C LEU A 23 13.63 -17.80 2.44
N TRP A 24 12.44 -17.97 1.88
CA TRP A 24 11.82 -16.95 1.05
C TRP A 24 11.49 -15.72 1.90
N ARG A 25 10.80 -15.92 3.03
CA ARG A 25 10.43 -14.87 3.97
C ARG A 25 11.65 -14.11 4.51
N ALA A 26 12.75 -14.80 4.79
CA ALA A 26 13.99 -14.19 5.28
C ALA A 26 14.69 -13.31 4.24
N ARG A 27 14.46 -13.54 2.95
CA ARG A 27 15.02 -12.78 1.82
C ARG A 27 14.08 -11.73 1.25
N ASP A 28 12.83 -11.73 1.70
CA ASP A 28 11.86 -10.74 1.25
C ASP A 28 12.14 -9.37 1.89
N THR A 29 11.65 -8.31 1.26
CA THR A 29 11.92 -6.94 1.67
C THR A 29 10.64 -6.10 1.68
N PRO A 30 10.59 -5.02 2.49
CA PRO A 30 9.45 -4.11 2.48
C PRO A 30 9.20 -3.51 1.09
N GLU A 31 10.27 -3.26 0.33
CA GLU A 31 10.16 -2.78 -1.05
C GLU A 31 9.47 -3.78 -1.98
N ARG A 32 9.85 -5.06 -1.95
CA ARG A 32 9.19 -6.10 -2.76
C ARG A 32 7.72 -6.26 -2.41
N SER A 33 7.38 -6.16 -1.12
CA SER A 33 5.99 -6.15 -0.65
C SER A 33 5.20 -4.98 -1.22
N LEU A 34 5.78 -3.78 -1.26
CA LEU A 34 5.15 -2.61 -1.90
C LEU A 34 4.91 -2.81 -3.40
N TYR A 35 5.86 -3.43 -4.11
CA TYR A 35 5.66 -3.73 -5.53
C TYR A 35 4.53 -4.74 -5.74
N ARG A 36 4.37 -5.74 -4.87
CA ARG A 36 3.20 -6.64 -4.92
C ARG A 36 1.88 -5.89 -4.67
N MET A 37 1.85 -4.95 -3.72
CA MET A 37 0.67 -4.10 -3.52
C MET A 37 0.39 -3.21 -4.74
N TYR A 38 1.42 -2.65 -5.38
CA TYR A 38 1.27 -1.91 -6.61
C TYR A 38 0.68 -2.77 -7.75
N GLU A 39 1.19 -4.01 -7.92
CA GLU A 39 0.68 -4.95 -8.93
C GLU A 39 -0.80 -5.27 -8.68
N ALA A 40 -1.19 -5.53 -7.43
CA ALA A 40 -2.60 -5.70 -7.05
C ALA A 40 -3.48 -4.50 -7.45
N MET A 41 -3.05 -3.27 -7.15
CA MET A 41 -3.80 -2.06 -7.49
C MET A 41 -3.96 -1.86 -9.00
N ILE A 42 -2.89 -2.04 -9.78
CA ILE A 42 -2.91 -1.78 -11.24
C ILE A 42 -3.65 -2.89 -12.00
N SER A 43 -3.63 -4.12 -11.47
CA SER A 43 -4.38 -5.26 -12.00
C SER A 43 -5.86 -5.21 -11.62
N GLY A 44 -6.22 -4.43 -10.58
CA GLY A 44 -7.59 -4.33 -10.08
C GLY A 44 -7.98 -5.42 -9.08
N VAL A 45 -7.02 -6.20 -8.60
CA VAL A 45 -7.20 -7.28 -7.61
C VAL A 45 -6.99 -6.70 -6.20
N TYR A 46 -7.85 -5.77 -5.81
CA TYR A 46 -7.70 -5.00 -4.57
C TYR A 46 -7.77 -5.86 -3.31
N GLU A 47 -8.46 -6.98 -3.36
CA GLU A 47 -8.55 -7.98 -2.28
C GLU A 47 -7.17 -8.50 -1.86
N ALA A 48 -6.20 -8.54 -2.77
CA ALA A 48 -4.83 -8.96 -2.47
C ALA A 48 -4.07 -8.00 -1.56
N LEU A 49 -4.50 -6.73 -1.49
CA LEU A 49 -3.89 -5.72 -0.63
C LEU A 49 -4.02 -6.06 0.85
N GLY A 50 -5.14 -6.68 1.27
CA GLY A 50 -5.39 -7.04 2.66
C GLY A 50 -4.34 -8.02 3.21
N PRO A 51 -4.21 -9.22 2.62
CA PRO A 51 -3.19 -10.19 3.01
C PRO A 51 -1.76 -9.67 2.89
N GLU A 52 -1.43 -8.90 1.85
CA GLU A 52 -0.09 -8.32 1.69
C GLU A 52 0.19 -7.26 2.76
N THR A 53 -0.81 -6.46 3.16
CA THR A 53 -0.68 -5.48 4.24
C THR A 53 -0.51 -6.15 5.59
N GLU A 54 -1.24 -7.23 5.85
CA GLU A 54 -1.09 -8.04 7.05
C GLU A 54 0.29 -8.71 7.11
N TYR A 55 0.76 -9.26 5.98
CA TYR A 55 2.09 -9.84 5.86
C TYR A 55 3.18 -8.80 6.20
N PHE A 56 3.13 -7.59 5.61
CA PHE A 56 4.04 -6.49 5.92
C PHE A 56 3.98 -6.14 7.42
N TRP A 57 2.77 -5.99 7.98
CA TRP A 57 2.56 -5.64 9.38
C TRP A 57 3.29 -6.60 10.34
N TYR A 58 3.27 -7.91 10.08
CA TYR A 58 3.95 -8.88 10.95
C TYR A 58 5.46 -9.02 10.71
N GLN A 59 6.03 -8.41 9.66
CA GLN A 59 7.48 -8.33 9.50
C GLN A 59 8.09 -7.29 10.45
N ARG A 60 8.27 -7.65 11.73
CA ARG A 60 8.73 -6.75 12.81
C ARG A 60 10.02 -5.95 12.50
N LYS A 61 10.89 -6.49 11.65
CA LYS A 61 12.16 -5.84 11.26
C LYS A 61 11.99 -4.81 10.14
N TRP A 62 10.85 -4.80 9.46
CA TRP A 62 10.58 -3.88 8.36
C TRP A 62 10.07 -2.54 8.88
N SER A 63 10.69 -1.46 8.44
CA SER A 63 10.34 -0.09 8.82
C SER A 63 9.83 0.65 7.59
N LEU A 64 8.67 1.31 7.70
CA LEU A 64 8.15 2.18 6.64
C LEU A 64 9.05 3.40 6.44
N GLN A 65 9.55 3.99 7.54
CA GLN A 65 10.42 5.17 7.51
C GLN A 65 11.77 4.89 6.83
N ASN A 66 12.25 3.64 6.86
CA ASN A 66 13.57 3.27 6.34
C ASN A 66 13.51 2.63 4.95
N ILE A 67 12.35 2.63 4.28
CA ILE A 67 12.28 2.21 2.88
C ILE A 67 13.10 3.21 2.05
N SER A 68 14.13 2.69 1.38
CA SER A 68 14.99 3.48 0.51
C SER A 68 14.19 4.00 -0.68
N ASP A 69 14.60 5.15 -1.23
CA ASP A 69 13.99 5.68 -2.44
C ASP A 69 14.29 4.71 -3.61
N PRO A 70 13.27 4.11 -4.26
CA PRO A 70 13.51 3.18 -5.36
C PRO A 70 14.02 3.87 -6.63
N HIS A 71 13.91 5.21 -6.73
CA HIS A 71 14.22 5.95 -7.96
C HIS A 71 13.57 5.34 -9.20
N ASP A 72 12.30 4.96 -9.07
CA ASP A 72 11.58 4.23 -10.10
C ASP A 72 11.47 5.07 -11.38
N SER A 73 11.90 4.49 -12.50
CA SER A 73 11.92 5.18 -13.79
C SER A 73 10.53 5.44 -14.35
N ASP A 74 9.52 4.68 -13.91
CA ASP A 74 8.13 4.87 -14.30
C ASP A 74 7.46 5.87 -13.34
N PRO A 75 7.09 7.08 -13.79
CA PRO A 75 6.56 8.13 -12.93
C PRO A 75 5.20 7.78 -12.31
N VAL A 76 4.37 6.98 -13.00
CA VAL A 76 3.06 6.55 -12.49
C VAL A 76 3.24 5.51 -11.40
N ARG A 77 4.09 4.51 -11.65
CA ARG A 77 4.43 3.50 -10.64
C ARG A 77 5.09 4.16 -9.43
N TYR A 78 6.00 5.10 -9.64
CA TYR A 78 6.65 5.82 -8.56
C TYR A 78 5.66 6.60 -7.69
N ALA A 79 4.69 7.29 -8.32
CA ALA A 79 3.61 7.99 -7.62
C ALA A 79 2.74 7.04 -6.80
N ILE A 80 2.36 5.88 -7.35
CA ILE A 80 1.57 4.87 -6.63
C ILE A 80 2.35 4.30 -5.44
N LEU A 81 3.63 3.95 -5.60
CA LEU A 81 4.49 3.48 -4.51
C LEU A 81 4.59 4.52 -3.39
N ALA A 82 4.78 5.80 -3.73
CA ALA A 82 4.80 6.88 -2.74
C ALA A 82 3.49 6.98 -1.96
N CYS A 83 2.34 6.89 -2.66
CA CYS A 83 1.03 6.90 -2.04
C CYS A 83 0.78 5.67 -1.15
N LEU A 84 1.17 4.47 -1.60
CA LEU A 84 1.07 3.24 -0.82
C LEU A 84 1.84 3.35 0.50
N VAL A 85 3.08 3.83 0.46
CA VAL A 85 3.88 4.01 1.68
C VAL A 85 3.23 5.02 2.63
N GLU A 86 2.74 6.14 2.11
CA GLU A 86 2.03 7.16 2.91
C GLU A 86 0.75 6.60 3.55
N GLU A 87 -0.04 5.82 2.81
CA GLU A 87 -1.26 5.20 3.33
C GLU A 87 -1.00 4.04 4.30
N LEU A 88 0.05 3.24 4.09
CA LEU A 88 0.45 2.23 5.07
C LEU A 88 0.84 2.86 6.40
N VAL A 89 1.49 4.04 6.40
CA VAL A 89 1.78 4.77 7.64
C VAL A 89 0.47 5.14 8.36
N MET A 90 -0.54 5.62 7.61
CA MET A 90 -1.85 5.96 8.17
C MET A 90 -2.56 4.73 8.73
N ALA A 91 -2.66 3.65 7.94
CA ALA A 91 -3.29 2.40 8.33
C ALA A 91 -2.62 1.76 9.56
N PHE A 92 -1.28 1.78 9.62
CA PHE A 92 -0.54 1.20 10.73
C PHE A 92 -0.63 2.04 12.00
N ASN A 93 -0.62 3.37 11.89
CA ASN A 93 -0.88 4.24 13.04
C ASN A 93 -2.30 4.07 13.57
N TRP A 94 -3.28 3.86 12.69
CA TRP A 94 -4.64 3.48 13.08
C TRP A 94 -4.64 2.14 13.85
N ARG A 95 -3.98 1.09 13.35
CA ARG A 95 -3.83 -0.19 14.09
C ARG A 95 -3.20 0.00 15.47
N LEU A 96 -2.11 0.78 15.54
CA LEU A 96 -1.44 1.07 16.81
C LEU A 96 -2.37 1.80 17.79
N SER A 97 -3.21 2.71 17.31
CA SER A 97 -4.21 3.44 18.09
C SER A 97 -5.33 2.55 18.65
N LEU A 98 -5.65 1.45 17.94
CA LEU A 98 -6.55 0.40 18.42
C LEU A 98 -5.87 -0.53 19.44
N GLY A 99 -4.55 -0.39 19.64
CA GLY A 99 -3.77 -1.22 20.55
C GLY A 99 -3.24 -2.51 19.92
N LEU A 100 -3.42 -2.69 18.61
CA LEU A 100 -2.79 -3.79 17.87
C LEU A 100 -1.26 -3.62 17.86
N ARG A 101 -0.55 -4.74 17.82
CA ARG A 101 0.92 -4.78 17.88
C ARG A 101 1.47 -5.76 16.84
N ARG A 102 2.62 -5.38 16.26
CA ARG A 102 3.31 -6.14 15.20
C ARG A 102 3.88 -7.47 15.68
N ASP A 103 3.97 -7.68 16.99
CA ASP A 103 4.43 -8.91 17.62
C ASP A 103 3.28 -9.79 18.13
N ARG A 104 2.03 -9.46 17.77
CA ARG A 104 0.80 -10.17 18.17
C ARG A 104 0.43 -10.04 19.66
N HIS A 105 1.19 -9.30 20.46
CA HIS A 105 0.82 -9.00 21.84
C HIS A 105 -0.10 -7.77 21.88
N HIS A 106 -1.32 -7.94 21.38
CA HIS A 106 -2.32 -6.86 21.32
C HIS A 106 -2.66 -6.37 22.72
N GLN A 107 -2.83 -5.07 22.84
CA GLN A 107 -3.36 -4.42 24.03
C GLN A 107 -4.74 -3.94 23.63
N ILE A 108 -5.79 -4.41 24.30
CA ILE A 108 -7.17 -4.04 23.95
C ILE A 108 -7.76 -3.33 25.16
N ARG A 109 -8.44 -2.21 24.92
CA ARG A 109 -9.19 -1.50 25.95
C ARG A 109 -10.42 -2.31 26.28
N GLU A 110 -10.71 -2.52 27.56
CA GLU A 110 -11.92 -3.21 27.99
C GLU A 110 -13.13 -2.27 27.97
N SER A 111 -12.89 -0.95 28.10
CA SER A 111 -13.91 0.09 28.07
C SER A 111 -13.48 1.34 27.31
N GLU A 112 -14.45 2.06 26.75
CA GLU A 112 -14.26 3.39 26.16
C GLU A 112 -13.79 4.46 27.17
N LYS A 113 -13.85 4.17 28.47
CA LYS A 113 -13.33 5.05 29.52
C LYS A 113 -11.84 4.84 29.83
N ASP A 114 -11.26 3.73 29.38
CA ASP A 114 -9.85 3.43 29.61
C ASP A 114 -8.96 4.44 28.88
N PRO A 115 -7.77 4.80 29.37
CA PRO A 115 -6.87 5.66 28.61
C PRO A 115 -6.50 5.03 27.26
N HIS A 116 -6.22 5.86 26.26
CA HIS A 116 -5.67 5.38 24.99
C HIS A 116 -4.33 4.69 25.23
N ILE A 117 -4.12 3.59 24.54
CA ILE A 117 -2.91 2.81 24.69
C ILE A 117 -1.77 3.58 24.01
N PRO A 118 -0.70 3.94 24.73
CA PRO A 118 0.38 4.73 24.16
C PRO A 118 1.10 3.93 23.06
N PHE A 119 1.48 4.62 22.00
CA PHE A 119 2.32 4.09 20.92
C PHE A 119 3.20 5.19 20.34
N THR A 120 4.32 4.81 19.74
CA THR A 120 5.14 5.72 18.94
C THR A 120 4.60 5.73 17.51
N PRO A 121 4.12 6.87 16.99
CA PRO A 121 3.63 6.93 15.62
C PRO A 121 4.73 6.60 14.62
N LEU A 122 4.38 5.78 13.63
CA LEU A 122 5.18 5.57 12.44
C LEU A 122 5.20 6.84 11.60
N THR A 123 6.31 7.06 10.91
CA THR A 123 6.50 8.20 10.02
C THR A 123 6.85 7.71 8.62
N ARG A 124 6.56 8.56 7.62
CA ARG A 124 6.86 8.28 6.22
C ARG A 124 8.33 8.54 5.91
N PRO A 125 8.94 7.82 4.95
CA PRO A 125 10.26 8.16 4.46
C PRO A 125 10.24 9.51 3.73
N PRO A 126 11.32 10.32 3.80
CA PRO A 126 11.32 11.67 3.21
C PRO A 126 11.04 11.71 1.71
N TRP A 127 11.50 10.69 0.96
CA TRP A 127 11.40 10.66 -0.50
C TRP A 127 9.97 10.70 -1.01
N THR A 128 9.00 10.13 -0.28
CA THR A 128 7.59 10.09 -0.75
C THR A 128 7.05 11.51 -0.93
N THR A 129 7.46 12.44 -0.06
CA THR A 129 6.99 13.84 -0.10
C THR A 129 7.50 14.58 -1.34
N CYS A 130 8.60 14.12 -1.93
CA CYS A 130 9.21 14.73 -3.10
C CYS A 130 8.65 14.18 -4.43
N VAL A 131 7.86 13.10 -4.40
CA VAL A 131 7.29 12.50 -5.60
C VAL A 131 6.18 13.37 -6.15
N ARG A 132 6.34 13.77 -7.42
CA ARG A 132 5.43 14.68 -8.12
C ARG A 132 4.09 14.00 -8.45
N PRO A 133 3.02 14.78 -8.63
CA PRO A 133 1.79 14.28 -9.23
C PRO A 133 2.04 13.73 -10.63
N VAL A 134 1.22 12.74 -11.02
CA VAL A 134 1.27 12.17 -12.38
C VAL A 134 0.87 13.25 -13.39
N SER A 135 1.70 13.45 -14.41
CA SER A 135 1.46 14.43 -15.48
C SER A 135 0.51 13.88 -16.54
N ARG A 136 -0.01 14.75 -17.41
CA ARG A 136 -0.88 14.29 -18.52
C ARG A 136 -0.09 13.48 -19.53
N GLU A 137 1.16 13.88 -19.79
CA GLU A 137 2.08 13.18 -20.68
C GLU A 137 2.37 11.76 -20.18
N ASP A 138 2.47 11.56 -18.86
CA ASP A 138 2.65 10.23 -18.26
C ASP A 138 1.42 9.31 -18.44
N LEU A 139 0.24 9.91 -18.64
CA LEU A 139 -1.04 9.24 -18.81
C LEU A 139 -1.37 8.92 -20.28
N ASP A 140 -0.69 9.54 -21.25
CA ASP A 140 -0.95 9.32 -22.68
C ASP A 140 -0.76 7.86 -23.13
N ARG A 141 0.01 7.09 -22.36
CA ARG A 141 0.23 5.64 -22.58
C ARG A 141 -0.88 4.75 -22.04
N PHE A 142 -1.82 5.29 -21.25
CA PHE A 142 -2.93 4.54 -20.68
C PHE A 142 -4.14 4.59 -21.62
N PRO A 143 -4.93 3.51 -21.69
CA PRO A 143 -6.20 3.54 -22.40
C PRO A 143 -7.13 4.63 -21.82
N PRO A 144 -7.96 5.31 -22.65
CA PRO A 144 -8.80 6.42 -22.21
C PRO A 144 -9.74 6.10 -21.03
N GLU A 145 -10.15 4.84 -20.87
CA GLU A 145 -11.00 4.43 -19.76
C GLU A 145 -10.31 4.48 -18.37
N TYR A 146 -8.98 4.59 -18.33
CA TYR A 146 -8.16 4.77 -17.13
C TYR A 146 -7.84 6.23 -16.82
N VAL A 147 -8.29 7.16 -17.65
CA VAL A 147 -7.96 8.57 -17.51
C VAL A 147 -9.25 9.37 -17.35
N SER A 148 -9.36 10.13 -16.26
CA SER A 148 -10.51 11.00 -16.02
C SER A 148 -10.52 12.16 -17.02
N VAL A 149 -11.68 12.80 -17.21
CA VAL A 149 -11.82 13.97 -18.10
C VAL A 149 -10.92 15.15 -17.71
N VAL A 150 -10.48 15.21 -16.45
CA VAL A 150 -9.56 16.25 -15.95
C VAL A 150 -8.10 15.82 -15.98
N GLY A 151 -7.79 14.59 -16.39
CA GLY A 151 -6.42 14.07 -16.54
C GLY A 151 -5.87 13.42 -15.28
N GLU A 152 -6.69 12.63 -14.58
CA GLU A 152 -6.27 11.82 -13.42
C GLU A 152 -6.29 10.34 -13.76
N LEU A 153 -5.40 9.56 -13.16
CA LEU A 153 -5.40 8.11 -13.27
C LEU A 153 -6.54 7.52 -12.44
N VAL A 154 -7.44 6.77 -13.08
CA VAL A 154 -8.58 6.10 -12.42
C VAL A 154 -8.24 4.64 -12.19
N LEU A 155 -7.84 4.28 -10.98
CA LEU A 155 -7.62 2.88 -10.58
C LEU A 155 -8.90 2.26 -10.00
N GLU A 156 -9.75 3.05 -9.36
CA GLU A 156 -11.08 2.65 -8.88
C GLU A 156 -12.04 3.83 -9.03
N ARG A 157 -13.24 3.58 -9.57
CA ARG A 157 -14.25 4.63 -9.77
C ARG A 157 -14.74 5.14 -8.43
N ASP A 158 -15.07 6.43 -8.37
CA ASP A 158 -15.58 7.11 -7.17
C ASP A 158 -14.61 7.10 -5.97
N GLY A 159 -13.33 6.78 -6.21
CA GLY A 159 -12.27 6.83 -5.23
C GLY A 159 -12.08 8.23 -4.64
N SER A 160 -11.91 8.32 -3.33
CA SER A 160 -11.83 9.61 -2.62
C SER A 160 -10.62 9.73 -1.69
N ASN A 161 -9.63 8.84 -1.84
CA ASN A 161 -8.44 8.88 -1.00
C ASN A 161 -7.61 10.16 -1.25
N LYS A 162 -7.38 10.93 -0.19
CA LYS A 162 -6.68 12.23 -0.27
C LYS A 162 -5.18 12.10 -0.58
N THR A 163 -4.54 11.02 -0.14
CA THR A 163 -3.11 10.79 -0.39
C THR A 163 -2.86 10.52 -1.86
N PHE A 164 -3.70 9.69 -2.49
CA PHE A 164 -3.66 9.42 -3.92
C PHE A 164 -4.13 10.61 -4.75
N ALA A 165 -5.17 11.32 -4.33
CA ALA A 165 -5.67 12.52 -5.02
C ALA A 165 -4.60 13.61 -5.16
N ARG A 166 -3.71 13.77 -4.18
CA ARG A 166 -2.56 14.70 -4.27
C ARG A 166 -1.60 14.39 -5.41
N ARG A 167 -1.65 13.19 -5.99
CA ARG A 167 -0.82 12.76 -7.11
C ARG A 167 -1.63 12.51 -8.39
N ASN A 168 -2.86 13.06 -8.49
CA ASN A 168 -3.78 12.88 -9.62
C ASN A 168 -4.19 11.41 -9.83
N ILE A 169 -4.41 10.67 -8.75
CA ILE A 169 -4.85 9.26 -8.79
C ILE A 169 -6.17 9.10 -8.01
N ILE A 170 -7.15 8.48 -8.64
CA ILE A 170 -8.47 8.17 -8.09
C ILE A 170 -8.50 6.68 -7.70
N THR A 171 -8.65 6.41 -6.41
CA THR A 171 -8.71 5.04 -5.85
C THR A 171 -9.29 5.05 -4.43
N ASN A 172 -9.71 3.89 -3.92
CA ASN A 172 -9.93 3.66 -2.49
C ASN A 172 -8.82 2.80 -1.88
N VAL A 173 -8.72 2.84 -0.56
CA VAL A 173 -7.64 2.19 0.20
C VAL A 173 -8.17 1.32 1.34
N GLY A 174 -9.46 1.00 1.34
CA GLY A 174 -10.12 0.26 2.43
C GLY A 174 -9.41 -1.07 2.76
N TRP A 175 -8.89 -1.75 1.74
CA TRP A 175 -8.14 -3.00 1.89
C TRP A 175 -6.80 -2.87 2.61
N LEU A 176 -6.26 -1.67 2.81
CA LEU A 176 -5.08 -1.44 3.67
C LEU A 176 -5.45 -1.42 5.17
N TYR A 177 -6.72 -1.18 5.49
CA TYR A 177 -7.23 -1.02 6.86
C TYR A 177 -7.82 -2.34 7.40
N THR A 178 -7.03 -3.40 7.42
CA THR A 178 -7.42 -4.70 8.01
C THR A 178 -7.09 -4.80 9.52
N ILE A 179 -7.82 -5.63 10.25
CA ILE A 179 -7.65 -5.94 11.70
C ILE A 179 -7.28 -7.41 11.84
#